data_AF-A0A8T3RDI7-F1
#
_entry.id   AF-A0A8T3RDI7-F1
#
_cell.length_a   1.000
_cell.length_b   1.000
_cell.length_c   1.000
_cell.angle_alpha   90.00
_cell.angle_beta   90.00
_cell.angle_gamma   90.00
#
_symmetry.space_group_name_H-M   'P 1'
#
loop_
_entity.id
_entity.type
_entity.pdbx_description
1 polymer ?
#
loop_
_entity_poly.entity_id
_entity_poly.type
_entity_poly.pdbx_seq_one_letter_code
_entity_poly.pdbx_strand_id
1 'polypeptide(L)'
;MEVTWYGDTCLRLKGREGVVAADAYRSVVGPTGRGLTADIITYSHPDDTPPPVRPKGDRLNGHAAGFLRPTSLDPAFILDGPGEYEVHEVLINGVRTFRDDDKG
;
A
#
# COMPACT_ATOMS: atom_id res chain seq x y z
N MET A 1 8.34 -16.66 -8.29
CA MET A 1 7.80 -15.67 -7.33
C MET A 1 8.96 -15.08 -6.58
N GLU A 2 8.98 -13.76 -6.42
CA GLU A 2 10.03 -13.00 -5.72
C GLU A 2 9.39 -12.16 -4.63
N VAL A 3 10.00 -12.14 -3.45
CA VAL A 3 9.54 -11.35 -2.29
C VAL A 3 10.67 -10.41 -1.88
N THR A 4 10.38 -9.11 -1.84
CA THR A 4 11.33 -8.07 -1.44
C THR A 4 10.78 -7.32 -0.24
N TRP A 5 11.58 -7.17 0.82
CA TRP A 5 11.24 -6.37 1.98
C TRP A 5 11.93 -5.01 1.89
N TYR A 6 11.13 -3.93 1.97
CA TYR A 6 11.61 -2.55 1.89
C TYR A 6 11.77 -1.89 3.27
N GLY A 7 11.44 -2.60 4.34
CA GLY A 7 11.47 -2.11 5.72
C GLY A 7 10.07 -2.02 6.32
N ASP A 8 10.02 -2.13 7.65
CA ASP A 8 8.78 -2.08 8.42
C ASP A 8 7.75 -3.09 7.88
N THR A 9 6.51 -2.68 7.55
CA THR A 9 5.51 -3.56 6.93
C THR A 9 5.48 -3.50 5.40
N CYS A 10 6.38 -2.75 4.76
CA CYS A 10 6.41 -2.60 3.30
C CYS A 10 7.02 -3.83 2.62
N LEU A 11 6.19 -4.59 1.92
CA LEU A 11 6.57 -5.81 1.20
C LEU A 11 6.18 -5.70 -0.27
N ARG A 12 7.05 -6.17 -1.15
CA ARG A 12 6.76 -6.31 -2.58
C ARG A 12 6.78 -7.77 -2.97
N LEU A 13 5.68 -8.22 -3.54
CA LEU A 13 5.45 -9.58 -4.00
C LEU A 13 5.36 -9.53 -5.52
N LYS A 14 6.34 -10.12 -6.23
CA LYS A 14 6.36 -10.20 -7.68
C LYS A 14 6.03 -11.62 -8.13
N GLY A 15 4.84 -11.76 -8.70
CA GLY A 15 4.37 -12.95 -9.37
C GLY A 15 4.71 -12.95 -10.86
N ARG A 16 4.13 -13.92 -11.58
CA ARG A 16 4.14 -13.91 -13.04
C ARG A 16 3.13 -12.90 -13.61
N GLU A 17 1.93 -12.87 -13.03
CA GLU A 17 0.81 -12.07 -13.55
C GLU A 17 0.81 -10.62 -13.08
N GLY A 18 1.45 -10.34 -11.94
CA GLY A 18 1.50 -8.99 -11.41
C GLY A 18 2.38 -8.83 -10.18
N VAL A 19 2.48 -7.57 -9.75
CA VAL A 19 3.24 -7.14 -8.59
C VAL A 19 2.32 -6.49 -7.58
N VAL A 20 2.35 -7.01 -6.35
CA VAL A 20 1.61 -6.46 -5.21
C VAL A 20 2.59 -5.80 -4.26
N ALA A 21 2.34 -4.55 -3.87
CA ALA A 21 3.03 -3.90 -2.77
C ALA A 21 2.10 -3.74 -1.56
N ALA A 22 2.39 -4.48 -0.49
CA ALA A 22 1.69 -4.36 0.77
C ALA A 22 2.33 -3.25 1.63
N ASP A 23 1.48 -2.39 2.19
CA ASP A 23 1.86 -1.21 2.99
C ASP A 23 2.91 -0.35 2.32
N ALA A 24 2.64 -0.01 1.04
CA ALA A 24 3.51 0.82 0.24
C ALA A 24 3.84 2.13 0.97
N TYR A 25 5.14 2.44 1.04
CA TYR A 25 5.75 3.55 1.77
C TYR A 25 4.84 4.52 2.54
N ARG A 26 4.92 4.42 3.86
CA ARG A 26 4.24 5.30 4.81
C ARG A 26 5.08 6.57 4.99
N SER A 27 4.59 7.67 4.43
CA SER A 27 4.97 9.08 4.70
C SER A 27 6.45 9.55 4.62
N VAL A 28 7.46 8.68 4.56
CA VAL A 28 8.90 9.00 4.69
C VAL A 28 9.73 8.39 3.55
N VAL A 29 9.40 8.75 2.32
CA VAL A 29 10.35 8.61 1.20
C VAL A 29 10.31 9.90 0.43
N GLY A 30 11.50 10.40 0.06
CA GLY A 30 11.62 11.63 -0.70
C GLY A 30 10.78 11.63 -1.99
N PRO A 31 10.64 12.79 -2.65
CA PRO A 31 9.63 13.12 -3.67
C PRO A 31 9.55 12.21 -4.92
N THR A 32 10.37 11.16 -5.02
CA THR A 32 10.42 10.22 -6.14
C THR A 32 10.09 8.77 -5.78
N GLY A 33 9.86 8.43 -4.50
CA GLY A 33 9.47 7.07 -4.10
C GLY A 33 10.39 5.98 -4.67
N ARG A 34 11.71 6.24 -4.70
CA ARG A 34 12.66 5.56 -5.60
C ARG A 34 12.47 4.04 -5.64
N GLY A 35 12.02 3.55 -6.79
CA GLY A 35 12.15 2.16 -7.23
C GLY A 35 11.05 1.20 -6.78
N LEU A 36 10.02 1.65 -6.05
CA LEU A 36 8.87 0.79 -5.77
C LEU A 36 7.83 0.95 -6.88
N THR A 37 7.72 -0.08 -7.71
CA THR A 37 6.67 -0.22 -8.72
C THR A 37 5.85 -1.47 -8.42
N ALA A 38 4.54 -1.33 -8.56
CA ALA A 38 3.57 -2.38 -8.36
C ALA A 38 2.34 -2.13 -9.24
N ASP A 39 1.61 -3.19 -9.55
CA ASP A 39 0.32 -3.12 -10.24
C ASP A 39 -0.81 -2.93 -9.22
N ILE A 40 -0.62 -3.45 -8.00
CA ILE A 40 -1.62 -3.42 -6.92
C ILE A 40 -0.92 -2.96 -5.64
N ILE A 41 -1.57 -2.05 -4.90
CA ILE A 41 -1.13 -1.64 -3.57
C ILE A 41 -2.21 -1.92 -2.54
N THR A 42 -1.80 -2.40 -1.37
CA THR A 42 -2.71 -2.68 -0.26
C THR A 42 -2.27 -1.92 0.98
N TYR A 43 -3.22 -1.46 1.80
CA TYR A 43 -2.93 -0.86 3.10
C TYR A 43 -3.65 -1.64 4.20
N SER A 44 -2.90 -2.14 5.17
CA SER A 44 -3.41 -2.94 6.28
C SER A 44 -4.13 -2.10 7.34
N HIS A 45 -3.75 -0.83 7.50
CA HIS A 45 -4.19 0.10 8.54
C HIS A 45 -3.85 1.54 8.09
N PRO A 46 -4.45 2.59 8.67
CA PRO A 46 -4.05 3.97 8.42
C PRO A 46 -2.64 4.27 8.95
N ASP A 47 -2.03 5.38 8.49
CA ASP A 47 -0.69 5.78 8.95
C ASP A 47 -0.75 6.21 10.42
N ASP A 48 0.03 5.55 11.28
CA ASP A 48 0.15 5.91 12.70
C ASP A 48 0.84 7.28 12.88
N THR A 49 1.67 7.68 11.89
CA THR A 49 2.42 8.95 11.93
C THR A 49 1.99 9.87 10.79
N PRO A 50 1.38 11.03 11.06
CA PRO A 50 1.06 11.98 10.00
C PRO A 50 2.34 12.48 9.31
N PRO A 51 2.34 12.64 7.97
CA PRO A 51 3.52 13.08 7.26
C PRO A 51 4.03 14.43 7.79
N PRO A 52 5.36 14.59 7.97
CA PRO A 52 5.95 15.79 8.57
C PRO A 52 5.79 17.05 7.70
N VAL A 53 5.43 16.89 6.42
CA VAL A 53 5.22 17.95 5.44
C VAL A 53 3.88 17.71 4.75
N ARG A 54 3.15 18.77 4.40
CA ARG A 54 1.94 18.68 3.58
C ARG A 54 2.24 17.85 2.33
N PRO A 55 1.66 16.64 2.18
CA PRO A 55 1.98 15.76 1.09
C PRO A 55 1.62 16.43 -0.25
N LYS A 56 2.55 16.40 -1.20
CA LYS A 56 2.32 16.87 -2.58
C LYS A 56 1.97 15.64 -3.42
N GLY A 57 0.68 15.42 -3.64
CA GLY A 57 0.12 14.28 -4.38
C GLY A 57 -1.33 14.03 -3.99
N ASP A 58 -1.98 13.10 -4.68
CA ASP A 58 -3.37 12.75 -4.39
C ASP A 58 -3.48 12.09 -3.01
N ARG A 59 -4.36 12.65 -2.19
CA ARG A 59 -4.69 12.07 -0.89
C ARG A 59 -5.55 10.84 -1.13
N LEU A 60 -5.15 9.73 -0.53
CA LEU A 60 -5.98 8.53 -0.54
C LEU A 60 -7.15 8.69 0.45
N ASN A 61 -8.26 8.03 0.15
CA ASN A 61 -9.45 7.97 1.00
C ASN A 61 -9.52 6.59 1.70
N GLY A 62 -10.54 6.36 2.53
CA GLY A 62 -10.78 5.05 3.15
C GLY A 62 -9.75 4.68 4.23
N HIS A 63 -9.41 3.39 4.35
CA HIS A 63 -8.36 2.95 5.29
C HIS A 63 -6.97 3.47 4.88
N ALA A 64 -6.83 3.91 3.63
CA ALA A 64 -5.63 4.56 3.15
C ALA A 64 -5.59 6.07 3.46
N ALA A 65 -6.58 6.60 4.18
CA ALA A 65 -6.65 8.02 4.53
C ALA A 65 -5.39 8.45 5.31
N GLY A 66 -4.62 9.38 4.73
CA GLY A 66 -3.38 9.88 5.32
C GLY A 66 -2.11 9.48 4.57
N PHE A 67 -2.16 8.43 3.74
CA PHE A 67 -1.02 8.06 2.90
C PHE A 67 -0.86 8.99 1.70
N LEU A 68 0.40 9.27 1.37
CA LEU A 68 0.77 9.91 0.11
C LEU A 68 1.06 8.82 -0.91
N ARG A 69 0.38 8.82 -2.05
CA ARG A 69 0.76 7.97 -3.17
C ARG A 69 2.05 8.51 -3.80
N PRO A 70 3.15 7.74 -3.82
CA PRO A 70 4.34 8.10 -4.60
C PRO A 70 4.02 8.04 -6.08
N THR A 71 4.61 8.94 -6.88
CA THR A 71 4.42 8.98 -8.34
C THR A 71 4.83 7.68 -9.05
N SER A 72 5.72 6.88 -8.46
CA SER A 72 6.09 5.56 -8.99
C SER A 72 4.95 4.52 -8.89
N LEU A 73 3.93 4.79 -8.08
CA LEU A 73 2.76 3.95 -7.85
C LEU A 73 1.46 4.58 -8.36
N ASP A 74 1.55 5.70 -9.10
CA ASP A 74 0.39 6.31 -9.77
C ASP A 74 -0.45 5.32 -10.58
N PRO A 75 0.12 4.38 -11.38
CA PRO A 75 -0.69 3.44 -12.14
C PRO A 75 -1.26 2.29 -11.30
N ALA A 76 -0.84 2.13 -10.05
CA ALA A 76 -1.21 0.97 -9.25
C ALA A 76 -2.66 1.05 -8.74
N PHE A 77 -3.36 -0.07 -8.78
CA PHE A 77 -4.70 -0.20 -8.23
C PHE A 77 -4.65 -0.28 -6.71
N ILE A 78 -5.51 0.46 -6.01
CA ILE A 78 -5.51 0.55 -4.55
C ILE A 78 -6.59 -0.33 -3.97
N LEU A 79 -6.19 -1.21 -3.05
CA LEU A 79 -7.09 -1.98 -2.20
C LEU A 79 -6.95 -1.47 -0.76
N ASP A 80 -7.98 -0.77 -0.29
CA ASP A 80 -8.03 -0.11 1.01
C ASP A 80 -9.15 -0.66 1.90
N GLY A 81 -9.59 -1.89 1.67
CA GLY A 81 -10.67 -2.50 2.44
C GLY A 81 -10.65 -4.02 2.39
N PRO A 82 -11.37 -4.68 3.32
CA PRO A 82 -11.58 -6.11 3.26
C PRO A 82 -12.50 -6.48 2.10
N GLY A 83 -12.29 -7.67 1.53
CA GLY A 83 -13.04 -8.16 0.38
C GLY A 83 -12.24 -9.16 -0.44
N GLU A 84 -12.91 -9.78 -1.39
CA GLU A 84 -12.27 -10.63 -2.40
C GLU A 84 -12.10 -9.78 -3.68
N TYR A 85 -10.89 -9.78 -4.21
CA TYR A 85 -10.52 -8.97 -5.36
C TYR A 85 -9.75 -9.83 -6.38
N GLU A 86 -9.96 -9.51 -7.64
CA GLU A 86 -9.16 -10.03 -8.73
C GLU A 86 -8.70 -8.84 -9.58
N VAL A 87 -7.39 -8.64 -9.66
CA VAL A 87 -6.78 -7.54 -10.43
C VAL A 87 -5.57 -8.11 -11.15
N HIS A 88 -5.50 -7.94 -12.48
CA HIS A 88 -4.42 -8.51 -13.30
C HIS A 88 -4.18 -10.02 -13.08
N GLU A 89 -5.26 -10.82 -13.00
CA GLU A 89 -5.21 -12.27 -12.71
C GLU A 89 -4.54 -12.62 -11.36
N VAL A 90 -4.38 -11.63 -10.48
CA VAL A 90 -3.94 -11.80 -9.10
C VAL A 90 -5.17 -11.82 -8.20
N LEU A 91 -5.41 -12.97 -7.57
CA LEU A 91 -6.46 -13.16 -6.56
C LEU A 91 -5.98 -12.66 -5.20
N ILE A 92 -6.74 -11.77 -4.57
CA ILE A 92 -6.41 -11.13 -3.29
C ILE A 92 -7.61 -11.23 -2.35
N ASN A 93 -7.38 -11.79 -1.16
CA ASN A 93 -8.37 -11.86 -0.09
C ASN A 93 -7.96 -10.93 1.05
N GLY A 94 -8.64 -9.79 1.14
CA GLY A 94 -8.52 -8.85 2.24
C GLY A 94 -9.39 -9.29 3.42
N VAL A 95 -8.76 -9.74 4.51
CA VAL A 95 -9.45 -10.08 5.75
C VAL A 95 -9.23 -8.97 6.77
N ARG A 96 -10.31 -8.40 7.31
CA ARG A 96 -10.20 -7.38 8.36
C ARG A 96 -9.74 -8.02 9.67
N THR A 97 -8.56 -7.61 10.11
CA THR A 97 -8.01 -7.86 11.44
C THR A 97 -7.75 -6.52 12.13
N PHE A 98 -7.48 -6.55 13.43
CA PHE A 98 -7.23 -5.35 14.23
C PHE A 98 -5.88 -5.48 14.94
N ARG A 99 -5.18 -4.36 15.13
CA ARG A 99 -3.92 -4.29 15.90
C ARG A 99 -4.18 -4.18 17.40
N ASP A 100 -5.35 -3.72 17.80
CA ASP A 100 -5.82 -3.60 19.17
C ASP A 100 -7.01 -4.54 19.48
N ASP A 101 -7.39 -4.58 20.76
CA ASP A 101 -8.52 -5.37 21.25
C ASP A 101 -9.90 -4.67 21.07
N ASP A 102 -9.90 -3.41 20.65
CA ASP A 102 -11.08 -2.53 20.53
C ASP A 102 -11.52 -2.27 19.08
N LYS A 103 -10.98 -3.06 18.13
CA LYS A 103 -11.26 -3.00 16.68
C LYS A 103 -10.57 -1.88 15.90
N GLY A 104 -9.34 -1.54 16.28
CA GLY A 104 -8.33 -0.80 15.53
C GLY A 104 -7.19 -1.69 15.10
#